data_AF-A0A4R1ZWY3-F1
#
_entry.id   AF-A0A4R1ZWY3-F1
#
_cell.length_a   1.000
_cell.length_b   1.000
_cell.length_c   1.000
_cell.angle_alpha   90.00
_cell.angle_beta   90.00
_cell.angle_gamma   90.00
#
_symmetry.space_group_name_H-M   'P 1'
#
loop_
_entity.id
_entity.type
_entity.pdbx_description
1 polymer ?
#
loop_
_entity_poly.entity_id
_entity_poly.type
_entity_poly.pdbx_seq_one_letter_code
_entity_poly.pdbx_strand_id
1 'polypeptide(L)' 'MLTSFHLGSVFASKITNMHRYDHQYGHLYDVTNFKDRVTGGGMSVFYLKKFGPFWIVSSVGTGP' A
#
# COMPACT_ATOMS: atom_id res chain seq x y z
N MET A 1 -8.98 14.31 13.26
CA MET A 1 -8.44 13.13 12.54
C MET A 1 -7.55 13.65 11.42
N LEU A 2 -6.22 13.53 11.55
CA LEU A 2 -5.29 13.88 10.49
C LEU A 2 -5.22 12.71 9.51
N THR A 3 -5.74 12.87 8.31
CA THR A 3 -5.50 11.97 7.18
C THR A 3 -4.05 12.17 6.72
N SER A 4 -3.14 11.30 7.15
CA SER A 4 -1.77 11.28 6.67
C SER A 4 -1.76 10.83 5.20
N PHE A 5 -1.57 11.78 4.28
CA PHE A 5 -1.36 11.48 2.86
C PHE A 5 0.10 11.05 2.65
N HIS A 6 0.30 9.74 2.46
CA HIS A 6 1.60 9.17 2.15
C HIS A 6 1.91 9.33 0.65
N LEU A 7 2.63 10.40 0.31
CA LEU A 7 3.12 10.66 -1.05
C LEU A 7 4.37 9.80 -1.31
N GLY A 8 4.17 8.64 -1.94
CA GLY A 8 5.24 7.76 -2.39
C GLY A 8 5.66 8.03 -3.84
N SER A 9 6.94 7.81 -4.14
CA SER A 9 7.44 7.85 -5.52
C SER A 9 7.15 6.52 -6.22
N VAL A 10 6.04 6.46 -6.98
CA VAL A 10 5.62 5.26 -7.73
C VAL A 10 6.60 4.88 -8.86
N PHE A 11 7.49 5.79 -9.26
CA PHE A 11 8.38 5.62 -10.42
C PHE A 11 9.47 4.55 -10.28
N ALA A 12 9.70 4.00 -9.08
CA ALA A 12 10.69 2.94 -8.85
C ALA A 12 10.11 1.68 -8.17
N SER A 13 8.82 1.70 -7.80
CA SER A 13 8.22 0.63 -7.03
C SER A 13 7.54 -0.41 -7.93
N LYS A 14 7.81 -1.70 -7.70
CA LYS A 14 7.07 -2.78 -8.35
C LYS A 14 6.00 -3.28 -7.40
N ILE A 15 4.74 -3.20 -7.85
CA ILE A 15 3.56 -3.66 -7.10
C ILE A 15 3.09 -4.97 -7.73
N THR A 16 3.07 -6.05 -6.95
CA THR A 16 2.68 -7.39 -7.41
C THR A 16 1.50 -7.89 -6.59
N ASN A 17 0.44 -8.35 -7.25
CA ASN A 17 -0.71 -8.93 -6.56
C ASN A 17 -0.30 -10.25 -5.90
N MET A 18 -0.53 -10.41 -4.60
CA MET A 18 -0.19 -11.64 -3.88
C MET A 18 -1.33 -12.68 -3.89
N HIS A 19 -2.43 -12.40 -4.57
CA HIS A 19 -3.65 -13.23 -4.61
C HIS A 19 -4.26 -13.53 -3.23
N ARG A 20 -3.92 -12.74 -2.21
CA ARG A 20 -4.50 -12.83 -0.87
C ARG A 20 -5.54 -11.75 -0.69
N TYR A 21 -6.67 -12.12 -0.10
CA TYR A 21 -7.76 -11.21 0.22
C TYR A 21 -8.07 -11.28 1.71
N ASP A 22 -8.12 -10.11 2.33
CA ASP A 22 -8.55 -9.92 3.70
C ASP A 22 -9.90 -9.19 3.70
N HIS A 23 -10.87 -9.65 4.49
CA HIS A 23 -12.22 -9.06 4.51
C HIS A 23 -12.25 -7.64 5.07
N GLN A 24 -11.35 -7.31 5.99
CA GLN A 24 -11.22 -5.99 6.58
C GLN A 24 -10.49 -5.05 5.61
N TYR A 25 -9.34 -5.49 5.09
CA TYR A 25 -8.39 -4.64 4.38
C TYR A 25 -8.41 -4.77 2.84
N GLY A 26 -8.87 -5.88 2.27
CA GLY A 26 -8.97 -6.09 0.83
C GLY A 26 -7.82 -6.92 0.26
N HIS A 27 -7.47 -6.66 -1.01
CA HIS A 27 -6.43 -7.43 -1.70
C HIS A 27 -5.03 -7.00 -1.26
N LEU A 28 -4.18 -7.97 -0.98
CA LEU A 28 -2.78 -7.76 -0.61
C LEU A 28 -1.89 -7.68 -1.84
N TYR A 29 -1.03 -6.67 -1.84
CA TYR A 29 -0.02 -6.44 -2.85
C TYR A 29 1.35 -6.33 -2.18
N ASP A 30 2.32 -7.02 -2.77
CA ASP A 30 3.72 -6.89 -2.46
C ASP A 30 4.26 -5.66 -3.17
N VAL A 31 5.04 -4.85 -2.45
CA VAL A 31 5.58 -3.59 -2.93
C VAL A 31 7.06 -3.57 -2.68
N THR A 32 7.84 -3.58 -3.75
CA THR A 32 9.29 -3.46 -3.64
C THR A 32 9.72 -2.04 -3.99
N ASN A 33 10.81 -1.57 -3.38
CA ASN A 33 11.42 -0.25 -3.61
C ASN A 33 10.50 0.95 -3.33
N PHE A 34 9.44 0.78 -2.53
CA PHE A 34 8.66 1.92 -2.05
C PHE A 34 9.33 2.51 -0.81
N LYS A 35 9.69 3.79 -0.92
CA LYS A 35 10.20 4.59 0.19
C LYS A 35 9.20 5.68 0.51
N ASP A 36 8.68 5.65 1.72
CA ASP A 36 7.84 6.71 2.23
C ASP A 36 8.68 7.98 2.42
N ARG A 37 8.24 9.09 1.80
CA ARG A 37 9.01 10.34 1.82
C ARG A 37 8.98 11.06 3.17
N VAL A 38 7.98 10.77 4.01
CA VAL A 38 7.77 11.46 5.30
C VAL A 38 8.58 10.81 6.41
N THR A 39 8.53 9.48 6.48
CA THR A 39 9.18 8.66 7.52
C THR A 39 10.53 8.14 7.06
N GLY A 40 10.82 8.15 5.76
CA GLY A 40 11.99 7.49 5.18
C GLY A 40 11.93 5.96 5.22
N GLY A 41 10.85 5.40 5.77
CA GLY A 41 10.64 3.97 5.95
C GLY A 41 10.33 3.26 4.63
N GLY A 42 10.84 2.03 4.51
CA GLY A 42 10.41 1.11 3.46
C GLY A 42 9.03 0.57 3.79
N MET A 43 8.14 0.54 2.80
CA MET A 43 6.88 -0.22 2.91
C MET A 43 6.99 -1.39 1.95
N SER A 44 6.72 -2.59 2.45
CA SER A 44 6.81 -3.82 1.63
C SER A 44 5.45 -4.38 1.24
N VAL A 45 4.36 -3.98 1.91
CA VAL A 45 3.02 -4.47 1.59
C VAL A 45 1.97 -3.38 1.62
N PHE A 46 1.06 -3.41 0.63
CA PHE A 46 -0.16 -2.61 0.59
C PHE A 46 -1.39 -3.48 0.53
N TYR A 47 -2.39 -3.13 1.34
CA TYR A 47 -3.75 -3.60 1.14
C TYR A 47 -4.53 -2.57 0.34
N LEU A 48 -5.12 -3.01 -0.77
CA LEU A 48 -5.97 -2.20 -1.64
C LEU A 48 -7.41 -2.69 -1.55
N LYS A 49 -8.31 -1.75 -1.28
CA LYS A 49 -9.75 -1.97 -1.26
C LYS A 49 -10.41 -1.15 -2.35
N LYS A 50 -11.32 -1.77 -3.09
CA LYS A 50 -12.12 -1.07 -4.10
C LYS A 50 -13.20 -0.25 -3.42
N PHE A 51 -13.28 1.03 -3.75
CA PHE A 51 -14.32 1.95 -3.30
C PHE A 51 -14.93 2.63 -4.53
N GLY A 52 -16.01 2.04 -5.05
CA GLY A 52 -16.62 2.46 -6.31
C GLY A 52 -15.65 2.31 -7.50
N PRO A 53 -15.40 3.36 -8.31
CA PRO A 53 -14.44 3.32 -9.41
C PRO A 53 -12.98 3.49 -8.95
N PHE A 54 -12.74 3.80 -7.68
CA PHE A 54 -11.41 4.07 -7.15
C PHE A 54 -10.86 2.89 -6.33
N TRP A 55 -9.54 2.84 -6.24
CA TRP A 55 -8.83 1.96 -5.32
C TRP A 55 -8.22 2.82 -4.22
N ILE A 56 -8.44 2.42 -2.98
CA ILE A 56 -7.88 3.08 -1.80
C ILE A 56 -6.90 2.13 -1.12
N VAL A 57 -5.77 2.69 -0.69
CA VAL A 57 -4.86 1.99 0.22
C VAL A 57 -5.52 1.96 1.59
N SER A 58 -5.93 0.77 2.02
CA SER A 58 -6.65 0.56 3.28
C SER A 58 -5.70 0.34 4.45
N SER A 59 -4.52 -0.21 4.18
CA SER A 59 -3.46 -0.44 5.15
C SER A 59 -2.11 -0.54 4.45
N VAL A 60 -1.08 -0.03 5.10
CA VAL A 60 0.32 -0.14 4.68
C VAL A 60 1.09 -0.82 5.79
N GLY A 61 2.07 -1.64 5.41
CA GLY A 61 2.90 -2.32 6.39
C GLY A 61 4.28 -2.62 5.85
N THR A 62 5.16 -2.91 6.79
CA THR A 62 6.30 -3.78 6.55
C THR A 62 5.78 -5.20 6.77
N GLY A 63 5.71 -6.00 5.70
CA GLY A 63 5.45 -7.43 5.80
C GLY A 63 6.40 -8.10 6.81
N PRO A 64 6.10 -9.33 7.26
CA PRO A 64 6.94 -10.04 8.23
C PRO A 64 8.40 -10.16 7.75
#